data_AF-A0A2T6CC64-F1
#
_entry.id   AF-A0A2T6CC64-F1
#
_cell.length_a   1.000
_cell.length_b   1.000
_cell.length_c   1.000
_cell.angle_alpha   90.00
_cell.angle_beta   90.00
_cell.angle_gamma   90.00
#
_symmetry.space_group_name_H-M   'P 1'
#
loop_
_entity.id
_entity.type
_entity.pdbx_description
1 polymer ?
#
loop_
_entity_poly.entity_id
_entity_poly.type
_entity_poly.pdbx_seq_one_letter_code
_entity_poly.pdbx_strand_id
1 'polypeptide(L)'
;MASMSRRLTLTGLALVAAGGAFWMMRRQSGKAEAEALYAAPLPAPKGALRIYHLGHSLVGRDMPAMLAQLASAGHHYDSQLGWGTSLKEHWEPDLPINGFDQENAHPRFRPATEAITSGTYDAVVLTEMVELRDAIKYHDSARYLGEWAKLAHAAKPSARIYLYETWHHINDPEGWQNRIRDDLDALWRERLVYPALAQSGAPIHLIPAGQVMAAFVRAVETRGGVEGINGVDDLFAISDDGSRDTIHVNDLGAYLVALTHYAVLYHRDPSGLPYRLQRADGSTADAPSAEAAALMQQVVWDVVRSMPDSGVAG
;
A
#
# COMPACT_ATOMS: atom_id res chain seq x y z
N MET A 1 -18.07 52.72 -17.24
CA MET A 1 -16.99 51.71 -17.07
C MET A 1 -16.97 51.02 -15.69
N ALA A 2 -17.46 51.62 -14.59
CA ALA A 2 -17.46 50.99 -13.26
C ALA A 2 -18.45 49.81 -13.06
N SER A 3 -19.55 49.71 -13.83
CA SER A 3 -20.57 48.65 -13.64
C SER A 3 -20.20 47.31 -14.28
N MET A 4 -19.41 47.30 -15.36
CA MET A 4 -18.95 46.06 -16.00
C MET A 4 -17.88 45.35 -15.16
N SER A 5 -16.99 46.12 -14.52
CA SER A 5 -15.98 45.58 -13.59
C SER A 5 -16.63 44.87 -12.40
N ARG A 6 -17.64 45.46 -11.75
CA ARG A 6 -18.36 44.82 -10.63
C ARG A 6 -19.09 43.53 -11.01
N ARG A 7 -19.70 43.47 -12.20
CA ARG A 7 -20.39 42.26 -12.68
C ARG A 7 -19.40 41.12 -12.96
N LEU A 8 -18.26 41.40 -13.58
CA LEU A 8 -17.20 40.41 -13.81
C LEU A 8 -16.61 39.87 -12.50
N THR A 9 -16.40 40.73 -11.50
CA THR A 9 -15.90 40.29 -10.18
C THR A 9 -16.91 39.42 -9.42
N LEU A 10 -18.20 39.77 -9.45
CA LEU A 10 -19.26 38.99 -8.80
C LEU A 10 -19.49 37.63 -9.46
N THR A 11 -19.42 37.54 -10.79
CA THR A 11 -19.52 36.26 -11.51
C THR A 11 -18.32 35.35 -11.25
N GLY A 12 -17.10 35.92 -11.16
CA GLY A 12 -15.90 35.16 -10.80
C GLY A 12 -15.97 34.59 -9.38
N LEU A 13 -16.42 35.37 -8.40
CA LEU A 13 -16.63 34.92 -7.02
C LEU A 13 -17.69 33.81 -6.92
N ALA A 14 -18.79 33.92 -7.67
CA ALA A 14 -19.84 32.90 -7.68
C ALA A 14 -19.36 31.58 -8.29
N LEU A 15 -18.54 31.62 -9.36
CA LEU A 15 -17.95 30.42 -9.96
C LEU A 15 -16.92 29.74 -9.03
N VAL A 16 -16.10 30.53 -8.33
CA VAL A 16 -15.17 30.01 -7.31
C VAL A 16 -15.92 29.39 -6.14
N ALA A 17 -16.98 30.03 -5.64
CA ALA A 17 -17.81 29.50 -4.57
C ALA A 17 -18.55 28.22 -4.98
N ALA A 18 -19.11 28.17 -6.20
CA ALA A 18 -19.77 26.99 -6.73
C ALA A 18 -18.77 25.83 -6.94
N GLY A 19 -17.57 26.11 -7.46
CA GLY A 19 -16.50 25.13 -7.59
C GLY A 19 -16.03 24.58 -6.23
N GLY A 20 -15.88 25.46 -5.24
CA GLY A 20 -15.52 25.08 -3.87
C GLY A 20 -16.60 24.21 -3.20
N ALA A 21 -17.88 24.57 -3.35
CA ALA A 21 -19.00 23.78 -2.84
C ALA A 21 -19.07 22.40 -3.50
N PHE A 22 -18.93 22.33 -4.83
CA PHE A 22 -18.93 21.08 -5.57
C PHE A 22 -17.78 20.15 -5.16
N TRP A 23 -16.57 20.70 -4.98
CA TRP A 23 -15.41 19.93 -4.52
C TRP A 23 -15.60 19.39 -3.10
N MET A 24 -16.11 20.22 -2.18
CA MET A 24 -16.40 19.79 -0.80
C MET A 24 -17.47 18.69 -0.77
N MET A 25 -18.54 18.82 -1.57
CA MET A 25 -19.58 17.80 -1.69
C MET A 25 -19.02 16.47 -2.20
N ARG A 26 -18.16 16.48 -3.23
CA ARG A 26 -17.52 15.23 -3.73
C ARG A 26 -16.63 14.57 -2.68
N ARG A 27 -15.82 15.35 -1.94
CA ARG A 27 -15.01 14.81 -0.84
C ARG A 27 -15.87 14.15 0.24
N GLN A 28 -16.95 14.81 0.64
CA GLN A 28 -17.87 14.27 1.64
C GLN A 28 -18.56 12.99 1.15
N SER A 29 -18.95 12.93 -0.13
CA SER A 29 -19.52 11.71 -0.74
C SER A 29 -18.54 10.54 -0.65
N GLY A 30 -17.30 10.71 -1.12
CA GLY A 30 -16.32 9.63 -1.12
C GLY A 30 -15.96 9.13 0.28
N LYS A 31 -15.91 10.03 1.27
CA LYS A 31 -15.71 9.63 2.68
C LYS A 31 -16.91 8.82 3.20
N ALA A 32 -18.14 9.28 2.97
CA ALA A 32 -19.34 8.57 3.42
C ALA A 32 -19.49 7.20 2.74
N GLU A 33 -19.15 7.09 1.45
CA GLU A 33 -19.11 5.82 0.71
C GLU A 33 -18.07 4.86 1.30
N ALA A 34 -16.88 5.36 1.63
CA ALA A 34 -15.84 4.56 2.27
C ALA A 34 -16.23 4.11 3.68
N GLU A 35 -16.80 4.99 4.50
CA GLU A 35 -17.32 4.65 5.84
C GLU A 35 -18.39 3.56 5.77
N ALA A 36 -19.30 3.65 4.79
CA ALA A 36 -20.31 2.62 4.55
C ALA A 36 -19.70 1.29 4.09
N LEU A 37 -18.67 1.34 3.23
CA LEU A 37 -17.93 0.14 2.80
C LEU A 37 -17.25 -0.55 3.99
N TYR A 38 -16.57 0.21 4.84
CA TYR A 38 -15.75 -0.34 5.93
C TYR A 38 -16.55 -0.73 7.18
N ALA A 39 -17.83 -0.35 7.26
CA ALA A 39 -18.73 -0.77 8.32
C ALA A 39 -18.99 -2.29 8.33
N ALA A 40 -18.76 -2.97 7.20
CA ALA A 40 -18.89 -4.42 7.08
C ALA A 40 -17.55 -5.04 6.67
N PRO A 41 -16.97 -5.96 7.48
CA PRO A 41 -15.74 -6.65 7.09
C PRO A 41 -15.98 -7.54 5.88
N LEU A 42 -14.94 -7.73 5.07
CA LEU A 42 -14.96 -8.66 3.94
C LEU A 42 -15.00 -10.11 4.47
N PRO A 43 -15.68 -11.03 3.76
CA PRO A 43 -15.66 -12.44 4.15
C PRO A 43 -14.25 -13.01 4.03
N ALA A 44 -13.81 -13.86 4.96
CA ALA A 44 -12.49 -14.51 4.84
C ALA A 44 -12.43 -15.41 3.58
N PRO A 45 -11.33 -15.40 2.80
CA PRO A 45 -11.16 -16.33 1.69
C PRO A 45 -11.10 -17.78 2.16
N LYS A 46 -11.68 -18.69 1.36
CA LYS A 46 -11.77 -20.12 1.70
C LYS A 46 -10.57 -20.95 1.24
N GLY A 47 -9.69 -20.39 0.39
CA GLY A 47 -8.59 -21.13 -0.23
C GLY A 47 -7.42 -20.24 -0.60
N ALA A 48 -6.50 -20.81 -1.38
CA ALA A 48 -5.40 -20.05 -1.94
C ALA A 48 -5.88 -18.92 -2.86
N LEU A 49 -5.05 -17.88 -2.96
CA LEU A 49 -5.34 -16.68 -3.73
C LEU A 49 -4.35 -16.55 -4.89
N ARG A 50 -4.83 -16.02 -6.00
CA ARG A 50 -4.01 -15.44 -7.06
C ARG A 50 -3.95 -13.94 -6.87
N ILE A 51 -2.75 -13.38 -6.68
CA ILE A 51 -2.56 -11.97 -6.33
C ILE A 51 -1.74 -11.27 -7.40
N TYR A 52 -2.14 -10.06 -7.76
CA TYR A 52 -1.34 -9.20 -8.62
C TYR A 52 -0.81 -8.02 -7.83
N HIS A 53 0.50 -7.79 -7.84
CA HIS A 53 1.13 -6.64 -7.20
C HIS A 53 1.59 -5.62 -8.25
N LEU A 54 1.07 -4.41 -8.19
CA LEU A 54 1.48 -3.29 -9.03
C LEU A 54 2.11 -2.19 -8.16
N GLY A 55 3.32 -1.76 -8.51
CA GLY A 55 3.95 -0.64 -7.83
C GLY A 55 5.44 -0.57 -8.10
N HIS A 56 6.23 -0.41 -7.05
CA HIS A 56 7.64 -0.05 -7.18
C HIS A 56 8.52 -0.80 -6.17
N SER A 57 9.77 -0.37 -6.03
CA SER A 57 10.80 -1.00 -5.19
C SER A 57 10.40 -1.29 -3.73
N LEU A 58 9.37 -0.63 -3.18
CA LEU A 58 8.89 -0.92 -1.82
C LEU A 58 7.95 -2.12 -1.73
N VAL A 59 7.35 -2.53 -2.85
CA VAL A 59 6.82 -3.89 -2.98
C VAL A 59 8.01 -4.87 -3.02
N GLY A 60 9.01 -4.54 -3.85
CA GLY A 60 10.18 -5.37 -4.05
C GLY A 60 9.85 -6.78 -4.57
N ARG A 61 10.87 -7.63 -4.68
CA ARG A 61 10.69 -9.03 -5.12
C ARG A 61 10.54 -9.98 -3.94
N ASP A 62 11.17 -9.65 -2.82
CA ASP A 62 11.26 -10.54 -1.66
C ASP A 62 9.96 -10.62 -0.88
N MET A 63 9.26 -9.49 -0.65
CA MET A 63 8.02 -9.51 0.12
C MET A 63 6.95 -10.42 -0.51
N PRO A 64 6.63 -10.34 -1.83
CA PRO A 64 5.69 -11.29 -2.45
C PRO A 64 6.17 -12.75 -2.39
N ALA A 65 7.47 -13.00 -2.48
CA ALA A 65 8.04 -14.34 -2.35
C ALA A 65 7.94 -14.89 -0.92
N MET A 66 8.13 -14.04 0.09
CA MET A 66 7.93 -14.37 1.51
C MET A 66 6.45 -14.62 1.80
N LEU A 67 5.54 -13.79 1.27
CA LEU A 67 4.09 -13.99 1.37
C LEU A 67 3.68 -15.36 0.82
N ALA A 68 4.24 -15.78 -0.32
CA ALA A 68 3.96 -17.08 -0.91
C ALA A 68 4.36 -18.27 -0.02
N GLN A 69 5.41 -18.12 0.79
CA GLN A 69 5.85 -19.14 1.76
C GLN A 69 4.97 -19.19 3.02
N LEU A 70 4.38 -18.05 3.39
CA LEU A 70 3.46 -17.92 4.53
C LEU A 70 2.03 -18.40 4.17
N ALA A 71 1.65 -18.27 2.90
CA ALA A 71 0.34 -18.61 2.39
C ALA A 71 0.13 -20.13 2.26
N SER A 72 -1.15 -20.53 2.17
CA SER A 72 -1.52 -21.93 1.91
C SER A 72 -1.06 -22.40 0.52
N ALA A 73 -0.81 -23.71 0.38
CA ALA A 73 -0.52 -24.35 -0.89
C ALA A 73 -1.50 -23.92 -2.01
N GLY A 74 -0.95 -23.59 -3.18
CA GLY A 74 -1.71 -23.07 -4.32
C GLY A 74 -1.71 -21.54 -4.44
N HIS A 75 -1.12 -20.82 -3.49
CA HIS A 75 -0.90 -19.37 -3.64
C HIS A 75 -0.09 -19.07 -4.90
N HIS A 76 -0.49 -18.03 -5.62
CA HIS A 76 0.21 -17.55 -6.80
C HIS A 76 0.26 -16.04 -6.78
N TYR A 77 1.38 -15.47 -7.19
CA TYR A 77 1.50 -14.04 -7.42
C TYR A 77 2.20 -13.76 -8.75
N ASP A 78 1.86 -12.62 -9.33
CA ASP A 78 2.60 -11.96 -10.40
C ASP A 78 2.75 -10.47 -10.05
N SER A 79 3.69 -9.78 -10.69
CA SER A 79 3.93 -8.36 -10.44
C SER A 79 4.42 -7.60 -11.66
N GLN A 80 4.24 -6.28 -11.62
CA GLN A 80 4.99 -5.32 -12.44
C GLN A 80 5.50 -4.22 -11.53
N LEU A 81 6.81 -3.96 -11.61
CA LEU A 81 7.52 -3.05 -10.73
C LEU A 81 8.32 -2.00 -11.51
N GLY A 82 8.73 -0.93 -10.82
CA GLY A 82 9.73 0.02 -11.26
C GLY A 82 10.36 0.79 -10.09
N TRP A 83 11.26 1.73 -10.36
CA TRP A 83 11.92 2.54 -9.34
C TRP A 83 11.08 3.77 -9.01
N GLY A 84 10.54 3.81 -7.78
CA GLY A 84 9.67 4.90 -7.32
C GLY A 84 8.51 5.21 -8.29
N THR A 85 8.06 4.22 -9.06
CA THR A 85 7.14 4.41 -10.17
C THR A 85 5.72 4.67 -9.67
N SER A 86 5.08 5.68 -10.25
CA SER A 86 3.71 6.06 -9.93
C SER A 86 2.67 5.19 -10.64
N LEU A 87 1.46 5.12 -10.08
CA LEU A 87 0.32 4.46 -10.72
C LEU A 87 0.01 5.04 -12.12
N LYS A 88 0.30 6.33 -12.31
CA LYS A 88 0.22 7.04 -13.59
C LYS A 88 1.19 6.48 -14.63
N GLU A 89 2.45 6.32 -14.28
CA GLU A 89 3.48 5.83 -15.20
C GLU A 89 3.26 4.36 -15.57
N HIS A 90 2.69 3.56 -14.67
CA HIS A 90 2.24 2.21 -15.03
C HIS A 90 1.10 2.20 -16.07
N TRP A 91 0.27 3.25 -16.10
CA TRP A 91 -0.94 3.32 -16.93
C TRP A 91 -0.69 3.93 -18.30
N GLU A 92 0.05 5.04 -18.35
CA GLU A 92 0.27 5.80 -19.58
C GLU A 92 1.37 5.13 -20.43
N PRO A 93 1.06 4.69 -21.67
CA PRO A 93 2.02 3.93 -22.49
C PRO A 93 3.24 4.76 -22.92
N ASP A 94 3.10 6.09 -22.93
CA ASP A 94 4.13 7.02 -23.38
C ASP A 94 5.02 7.51 -22.22
N LEU A 95 4.73 7.12 -20.97
CA LEU A 95 5.56 7.46 -19.82
C LEU A 95 6.54 6.32 -19.50
N PRO A 96 7.83 6.63 -19.31
CA PRO A 96 8.80 5.61 -18.98
C PRO A 96 8.59 5.10 -17.56
N ILE A 97 8.83 3.80 -17.36
CA ILE A 97 8.97 3.19 -16.04
C ILE A 97 10.46 3.00 -15.78
N ASN A 98 11.04 3.81 -14.89
CA ASN A 98 12.45 3.70 -14.55
C ASN A 98 12.74 2.33 -13.91
N GLY A 99 13.86 1.71 -14.29
CA GLY A 99 14.25 0.40 -13.76
C GLY A 99 13.35 -0.76 -14.22
N PHE A 100 12.45 -0.58 -15.19
CA PHE A 100 11.48 -1.60 -15.61
C PHE A 100 12.12 -2.96 -15.90
N ASP A 101 13.08 -3.03 -16.82
CA ASP A 101 13.70 -4.30 -17.21
C ASP A 101 14.40 -4.97 -16.02
N GLN A 102 15.07 -4.17 -15.18
CA GLN A 102 15.76 -4.68 -14.00
C GLN A 102 14.76 -5.24 -12.99
N GLU A 103 13.73 -4.47 -12.63
CA GLU A 103 12.76 -4.86 -11.61
C GLU A 103 11.88 -6.03 -12.01
N ASN A 104 11.69 -6.23 -13.32
CA ASN A 104 10.82 -7.26 -13.87
C ASN A 104 11.61 -8.46 -14.46
N ALA A 105 12.93 -8.51 -14.28
CA ALA A 105 13.78 -9.65 -14.65
C ALA A 105 13.60 -10.85 -13.69
N HIS A 106 12.38 -11.37 -13.58
CA HIS A 106 12.05 -12.52 -12.73
C HIS A 106 10.85 -13.30 -13.32
N PRO A 107 10.69 -14.60 -13.00
CA PRO A 107 9.67 -15.45 -13.62
C PRO A 107 8.22 -15.14 -13.22
N ARG A 108 8.01 -14.14 -12.35
CA ARG A 108 6.69 -13.69 -11.88
C ARG A 108 6.27 -12.35 -12.50
N PHE A 109 7.04 -11.83 -13.46
CA PHE A 109 6.67 -10.62 -14.16
C PHE A 109 5.49 -10.91 -15.09
N ARG A 110 4.51 -9.99 -15.08
CA ARG A 110 3.46 -9.95 -16.09
C ARG A 110 3.07 -8.49 -16.35
N PRO A 111 2.81 -8.06 -17.60
CA PRO A 111 2.37 -6.69 -17.88
C PRO A 111 1.05 -6.34 -17.19
N ALA A 112 0.97 -5.20 -16.52
CA ALA A 112 -0.11 -4.83 -15.60
C ALA A 112 -1.50 -4.82 -16.24
N THR A 113 -1.65 -4.15 -17.38
CA THR A 113 -2.95 -4.06 -18.06
C THR A 113 -3.43 -5.42 -18.53
N GLU A 114 -2.54 -6.24 -19.11
CA GLU A 114 -2.85 -7.60 -19.54
C GLU A 114 -3.21 -8.50 -18.36
N ALA A 115 -2.42 -8.42 -17.28
CA ALA A 115 -2.62 -9.17 -16.06
C ALA A 115 -4.00 -8.87 -15.46
N ILE A 116 -4.27 -7.61 -15.14
CA ILE A 116 -5.49 -7.19 -14.46
C ILE A 116 -6.73 -7.46 -15.34
N THR A 117 -6.65 -7.18 -16.64
CA THR A 117 -7.76 -7.39 -17.58
C THR A 117 -8.09 -8.89 -17.79
N SER A 118 -7.15 -9.79 -17.51
CA SER A 118 -7.42 -11.24 -17.61
C SER A 118 -8.49 -11.75 -16.63
N GLY A 119 -8.79 -10.99 -15.56
CA GLY A 119 -9.77 -11.39 -14.55
C GLY A 119 -9.36 -12.63 -13.72
N THR A 120 -8.10 -13.07 -13.82
CA THR A 120 -7.64 -14.31 -13.16
C THR A 120 -7.23 -14.14 -11.70
N TYR A 121 -7.08 -12.91 -11.22
CA TYR A 121 -6.63 -12.62 -9.85
C TYR A 121 -7.82 -12.52 -8.88
N ASP A 122 -7.62 -13.01 -7.66
CA ASP A 122 -8.57 -12.87 -6.55
C ASP A 122 -8.35 -11.56 -5.79
N ALA A 123 -7.13 -11.04 -5.83
CA ALA A 123 -6.79 -9.74 -5.29
C ALA A 123 -5.82 -8.97 -6.21
N VAL A 124 -6.01 -7.66 -6.31
CA VAL A 124 -5.09 -6.71 -6.96
C VAL A 124 -4.61 -5.73 -5.90
N VAL A 125 -3.31 -5.74 -5.65
CA VAL A 125 -2.63 -4.87 -4.69
C VAL A 125 -1.89 -3.80 -5.46
N LEU A 126 -2.25 -2.54 -5.20
CA LEU A 126 -1.73 -1.36 -5.86
C LEU A 126 -0.98 -0.53 -4.83
N THR A 127 0.18 0.04 -5.17
CA THR A 127 0.80 1.07 -4.33
C THR A 127 1.23 2.26 -5.16
N GLU A 128 1.17 3.45 -4.56
CA GLU A 128 1.56 4.71 -5.20
C GLU A 128 3.00 5.08 -4.85
N MET A 129 3.68 5.79 -5.74
CA MET A 129 5.06 6.21 -5.55
C MET A 129 5.30 6.90 -4.20
N VAL A 130 6.51 6.72 -3.71
CA VAL A 130 7.11 7.57 -2.67
C VAL A 130 7.97 8.62 -3.38
N GLU A 131 7.85 9.91 -3.05
CA GLU A 131 7.09 10.50 -1.93
C GLU A 131 5.61 10.79 -2.28
N LEU A 132 4.69 10.50 -1.35
CA LEU A 132 3.24 10.55 -1.59
C LEU A 132 2.67 11.96 -1.78
N ARG A 133 3.18 12.98 -1.09
CA ARG A 133 2.76 14.38 -1.31
C ARG A 133 3.11 14.82 -2.73
N ASP A 134 4.27 14.43 -3.25
CA ASP A 134 4.64 14.67 -4.64
C ASP A 134 3.77 13.87 -5.62
N ALA A 135 3.47 12.60 -5.30
CA ALA A 135 2.54 11.79 -6.10
C ALA A 135 1.16 12.47 -6.22
N ILE A 136 0.59 12.86 -5.09
CA ILE A 136 -0.70 13.56 -5.01
C ILE A 136 -0.68 14.87 -5.80
N LYS A 137 0.45 15.57 -5.81
CA LYS A 137 0.60 16.89 -6.44
C LYS A 137 0.81 16.81 -7.94
N TYR A 138 1.54 15.81 -8.43
CA TYR A 138 2.05 15.80 -9.81
C TYR A 138 1.60 14.59 -10.64
N HIS A 139 1.10 13.52 -10.01
CA HIS A 139 0.82 12.24 -10.67
C HIS A 139 -0.67 11.85 -10.70
N ASP A 140 -1.58 12.75 -10.29
CA ASP A 140 -3.03 12.47 -10.26
C ASP A 140 -3.39 11.17 -9.52
N SER A 141 -2.72 10.88 -8.40
CA SER A 141 -2.74 9.58 -7.73
C SER A 141 -4.13 8.99 -7.50
N ALA A 142 -5.08 9.78 -6.98
CA ALA A 142 -6.46 9.32 -6.79
C ALA A 142 -7.12 8.87 -8.10
N ARG A 143 -6.84 9.57 -9.21
CA ARG A 143 -7.41 9.24 -10.51
C ARG A 143 -6.88 7.91 -11.01
N TYR A 144 -5.55 7.72 -11.02
CA TYR A 144 -4.98 6.48 -11.55
C TYR A 144 -5.24 5.29 -10.63
N LEU A 145 -5.29 5.48 -9.31
CA LEU A 145 -5.81 4.46 -8.40
C LEU A 145 -7.25 4.06 -8.79
N GLY A 146 -8.10 5.05 -9.08
CA GLY A 146 -9.46 4.83 -9.55
C GLY A 146 -9.54 4.09 -10.89
N GLU A 147 -8.70 4.43 -11.86
CA GLU A 147 -8.66 3.76 -13.17
C GLU A 147 -8.19 2.30 -13.06
N TRP A 148 -7.14 2.02 -12.28
CA TRP A 148 -6.70 0.65 -12.00
C TRP A 148 -7.76 -0.16 -11.23
N ALA A 149 -8.40 0.44 -10.22
CA ALA A 149 -9.47 -0.21 -9.47
C ALA A 149 -10.67 -0.52 -10.36
N LYS A 150 -11.07 0.42 -11.22
CA LYS A 150 -12.14 0.23 -12.20
C LYS A 150 -11.80 -0.88 -13.19
N LEU A 151 -10.56 -0.95 -13.68
CA LEU A 151 -10.09 -2.00 -14.58
C LEU A 151 -10.18 -3.37 -13.92
N ALA A 152 -9.67 -3.50 -12.69
CA ALA A 152 -9.74 -4.76 -11.93
C ALA A 152 -11.18 -5.19 -11.65
N HIS A 153 -12.03 -4.26 -11.21
CA HIS A 153 -13.43 -4.53 -10.92
C HIS A 153 -14.23 -4.94 -12.17
N ALA A 154 -13.97 -4.28 -13.31
CA ALA A 154 -14.61 -4.64 -14.58
C ALA A 154 -14.20 -6.03 -15.07
N ALA A 155 -12.92 -6.41 -14.89
CA ALA A 155 -12.42 -7.72 -15.28
C ALA A 155 -12.95 -8.85 -14.39
N LYS A 156 -13.07 -8.61 -13.08
CA LYS A 156 -13.66 -9.55 -12.11
C LYS A 156 -14.28 -8.79 -10.93
N PRO A 157 -15.62 -8.64 -10.89
CA PRO A 157 -16.29 -7.88 -9.83
C PRO A 157 -16.08 -8.44 -8.40
N SER A 158 -15.71 -9.72 -8.29
CA SER A 158 -15.39 -10.38 -7.02
C SER A 158 -13.92 -10.26 -6.59
N ALA A 159 -13.04 -9.70 -7.44
CA ALA A 159 -11.66 -9.45 -7.06
C ALA A 159 -11.59 -8.35 -6.01
N ARG A 160 -10.76 -8.55 -5.00
CA ARG A 160 -10.51 -7.56 -3.95
C ARG A 160 -9.44 -6.59 -4.41
N ILE A 161 -9.67 -5.30 -4.22
CA ILE A 161 -8.71 -4.27 -4.60
C ILE A 161 -8.17 -3.65 -3.33
N TYR A 162 -6.85 -3.64 -3.20
CA TYR A 162 -6.16 -3.07 -2.05
C TYR A 162 -5.21 -1.97 -2.49
N LEU A 163 -5.26 -0.83 -1.80
CA LEU A 163 -4.14 0.10 -1.76
C LEU A 163 -3.18 -0.35 -0.65
N TYR A 164 -1.93 -0.59 -1.01
CA TYR A 164 -0.87 -0.90 -0.08
C TYR A 164 -0.22 0.41 0.40
N GLU A 165 -0.50 0.76 1.66
CA GLU A 165 0.13 1.88 2.37
C GLU A 165 1.57 1.53 2.73
N THR A 166 2.48 2.24 2.08
CA THR A 166 3.93 2.19 2.30
C THR A 166 4.34 3.21 3.37
N TRP A 167 5.64 3.39 3.56
CA TRP A 167 6.23 4.24 4.60
C TRP A 167 7.07 5.37 3.99
N HIS A 168 7.66 6.18 4.87
CA HIS A 168 8.51 7.31 4.52
C HIS A 168 9.99 7.00 4.79
N HIS A 169 10.87 7.90 4.35
CA HIS A 169 12.27 7.82 4.73
C HIS A 169 12.43 7.90 6.26
N ILE A 170 13.24 7.04 6.86
CA ILE A 170 13.41 6.99 8.33
C ILE A 170 14.10 8.24 8.90
N ASN A 171 14.81 8.99 8.06
CA ASN A 171 15.44 10.26 8.39
C ASN A 171 14.59 11.49 8.03
N ASP A 172 13.28 11.32 7.84
CA ASP A 172 12.37 12.44 7.55
C ASP A 172 12.41 13.49 8.68
N PRO A 173 12.58 14.79 8.35
CA PRO A 173 12.72 15.84 9.36
C PRO A 173 11.47 16.09 10.20
N GLU A 174 10.28 15.69 9.74
CA GLU A 174 9.03 15.74 10.54
C GLU A 174 8.92 14.53 11.49
N GLY A 175 9.82 13.56 11.35
CA GLY A 175 9.89 12.33 12.14
C GLY A 175 9.07 11.21 11.51
N TRP A 176 9.72 10.06 11.25
CA TRP A 176 9.13 8.92 10.55
C TRP A 176 7.83 8.41 11.18
N GLN A 177 7.78 8.20 12.50
CA GLN A 177 6.55 7.75 13.19
C GLN A 177 5.43 8.80 13.13
N ASN A 178 5.76 10.10 13.14
CA ASN A 178 4.77 11.18 13.02
C ASN A 178 4.18 11.19 11.61
N ARG A 179 5.04 11.13 10.58
CA ARG A 179 4.63 11.06 9.18
C ARG A 179 3.65 9.90 8.95
N ILE A 180 3.99 8.69 9.41
CA ILE A 180 3.10 7.51 9.29
C ILE A 180 1.74 7.75 9.96
N ARG A 181 1.72 8.29 11.19
CA ARG A 181 0.47 8.57 11.91
C ARG A 181 -0.38 9.63 11.20
N ASP A 182 0.23 10.74 10.84
CA ASP A 182 -0.47 11.95 10.40
C ASP A 182 -0.91 11.85 8.91
N ASP A 183 -0.11 11.19 8.08
CA ASP A 183 -0.38 11.05 6.64
C ASP A 183 -1.43 9.97 6.33
N LEU A 184 -1.76 9.06 7.26
CA LEU A 184 -2.79 8.02 7.05
C LEU A 184 -4.14 8.63 6.68
N ASP A 185 -4.67 9.50 7.53
CA ASP A 185 -5.94 10.16 7.25
C ASP A 185 -5.75 11.26 6.19
N ALA A 186 -4.74 12.11 6.38
CA ALA A 186 -4.59 13.32 5.58
C ALA A 186 -4.23 13.06 4.12
N LEU A 187 -3.50 11.99 3.82
CA LEU A 187 -3.01 11.68 2.47
C LEU A 187 -3.61 10.37 1.95
N TRP A 188 -3.33 9.24 2.59
CA TRP A 188 -3.72 7.92 2.09
C TRP A 188 -5.24 7.78 1.94
N ARG A 189 -6.00 8.20 2.95
CA ARG A 189 -7.46 8.15 2.94
C ARG A 189 -8.07 9.33 2.19
N GLU A 190 -7.90 10.55 2.70
CA GLU A 190 -8.64 11.72 2.20
C GLU A 190 -8.23 12.17 0.80
N ARG A 191 -6.99 11.88 0.36
CA ARG A 191 -6.46 12.36 -0.92
C ARG A 191 -6.26 11.26 -1.95
N LEU A 192 -6.25 9.98 -1.55
CA LEU A 192 -6.14 8.83 -2.45
C LEU A 192 -7.40 7.96 -2.45
N VAL A 193 -7.65 7.20 -1.38
CA VAL A 193 -8.65 6.11 -1.40
C VAL A 193 -10.06 6.64 -1.57
N TYR A 194 -10.48 7.63 -0.77
CA TYR A 194 -11.85 8.15 -0.84
C TYR A 194 -12.22 8.73 -2.21
N PRO A 195 -11.41 9.61 -2.83
CA PRO A 195 -11.70 10.08 -4.18
C PRO A 195 -11.62 8.97 -5.25
N ALA A 196 -10.69 8.01 -5.13
CA ALA A 196 -10.57 6.89 -6.06
C ALA A 196 -11.79 5.96 -6.02
N LEU A 197 -12.28 5.65 -4.82
CA LEU A 197 -13.49 4.85 -4.59
C LEU A 197 -14.71 5.53 -5.21
N ALA A 198 -14.93 6.82 -4.91
CA ALA A 198 -16.05 7.59 -5.44
C ALA A 198 -16.02 7.73 -6.97
N GLN A 199 -14.83 7.84 -7.56
CA GLN A 199 -14.67 7.96 -9.01
C GLN A 199 -14.87 6.63 -9.72
N SER A 200 -14.29 5.55 -9.20
CA SER A 200 -14.28 4.23 -9.84
C SER A 200 -15.58 3.47 -9.63
N GLY A 201 -16.28 3.71 -8.52
CA GLY A 201 -17.39 2.89 -8.04
C GLY A 201 -16.95 1.49 -7.58
N ALA A 202 -15.65 1.24 -7.49
CA ALA A 202 -15.09 -0.04 -7.06
C ALA A 202 -14.69 0.01 -5.58
N PRO A 203 -14.94 -1.05 -4.79
CA PRO A 203 -14.49 -1.12 -3.41
C PRO A 203 -12.97 -1.22 -3.35
N ILE A 204 -12.33 -0.36 -2.55
CA ILE A 204 -10.88 -0.34 -2.33
C ILE A 204 -10.64 -0.44 -0.82
N HIS A 205 -9.80 -1.36 -0.40
CA HIS A 205 -9.38 -1.56 0.99
C HIS A 205 -7.90 -1.20 1.17
N LEU A 206 -7.39 -1.18 2.39
CA LEU A 206 -6.01 -0.82 2.71
C LEU A 206 -5.20 -2.02 3.21
N ILE A 207 -3.93 -2.14 2.78
CA ILE A 207 -2.91 -2.95 3.47
C ILE A 207 -2.02 -1.97 4.24
N PRO A 208 -2.11 -1.90 5.59
CA PRO A 208 -1.53 -0.81 6.38
C PRO A 208 -0.10 -1.11 6.86
N ALA A 209 0.86 -1.29 5.96
CA ALA A 209 2.19 -1.74 6.37
C ALA A 209 2.99 -0.66 7.12
N GLY A 210 2.87 0.61 6.74
CA GLY A 210 3.47 1.72 7.49
C GLY A 210 2.96 1.74 8.94
N GLN A 211 1.66 1.59 9.13
CA GLN A 211 1.06 1.52 10.48
C GLN A 211 1.58 0.34 11.30
N VAL A 212 1.69 -0.84 10.68
CA VAL A 212 2.27 -2.03 11.33
C VAL A 212 3.73 -1.79 11.71
N MET A 213 4.55 -1.25 10.80
CA MET A 213 5.95 -0.97 11.06
C MET A 213 6.11 0.01 12.23
N ALA A 214 5.34 1.10 12.24
CA ALA A 214 5.38 2.06 13.33
C ALA A 214 4.91 1.46 14.67
N ALA A 215 3.89 0.60 14.66
CA ALA A 215 3.44 -0.10 15.86
C ALA A 215 4.49 -1.08 16.39
N PHE A 216 5.16 -1.81 15.50
CA PHE A 216 6.20 -2.76 15.87
C PHE A 216 7.41 -2.04 16.46
N VAL A 217 7.88 -0.96 15.81
CA VAL A 217 8.99 -0.14 16.33
C VAL A 217 8.67 0.41 17.72
N ARG A 218 7.47 0.96 17.95
CA ARG A 218 7.05 1.42 19.29
C ARG A 218 7.06 0.29 20.32
N ALA A 219 6.64 -0.91 19.93
CA ALA A 219 6.64 -2.07 20.82
C ALA A 219 8.07 -2.50 21.19
N VAL A 220 9.00 -2.47 20.24
CA VAL A 220 10.44 -2.73 20.46
C VAL A 220 11.04 -1.66 21.38
N GLU A 221 10.81 -0.39 21.09
CA GLU A 221 11.31 0.75 21.89
C GLU A 221 10.81 0.66 23.35
N THR A 222 9.53 0.33 23.54
CA THR A 222 8.92 0.17 24.87
C THR A 222 9.57 -0.97 25.67
N ARG A 223 10.06 -2.01 24.98
CA ARG A 223 10.77 -3.14 25.60
C ARG A 223 12.26 -2.86 25.83
N GLY A 224 12.79 -1.76 25.30
CA GLY A 224 14.23 -1.47 25.31
C GLY A 224 15.01 -2.31 24.31
N GLY A 225 14.37 -2.76 23.22
CA GLY A 225 14.93 -3.68 22.23
C GLY A 225 14.32 -5.09 22.34
N VAL A 226 14.42 -5.85 21.25
CA VAL A 226 14.07 -7.27 21.16
C VAL A 226 15.11 -7.96 20.31
N GLU A 227 15.82 -8.94 20.87
CA GLU A 227 17.00 -9.64 20.33
C GLU A 227 17.25 -9.43 18.81
N GLY A 228 18.26 -8.60 18.50
CA GLY A 228 18.67 -8.26 17.12
C GLY A 228 17.98 -7.02 16.54
N ILE A 229 17.00 -6.45 17.22
CA ILE A 229 16.24 -5.27 16.77
C ILE A 229 16.10 -4.29 17.94
N ASN A 230 16.67 -3.10 17.78
CA ASN A 230 16.62 -2.03 18.78
C ASN A 230 15.68 -0.89 18.36
N GLY A 231 15.39 -0.75 17.07
CA GLY A 231 14.54 0.33 16.56
C GLY A 231 14.32 0.21 15.05
N VAL A 232 13.84 1.31 14.46
CA VAL A 232 13.46 1.35 13.04
C VAL A 232 14.63 1.01 12.11
N ASP A 233 15.84 1.47 12.41
CA ASP A 233 17.02 1.28 11.56
C ASP A 233 17.29 -0.20 11.27
N ASP A 234 17.01 -1.09 12.22
CA ASP A 234 17.28 -2.53 12.08
C ASP A 234 16.32 -3.23 11.10
N LEU A 235 15.29 -2.54 10.61
CA LEU A 235 14.37 -3.03 9.58
C LEU A 235 14.74 -2.58 8.16
N PHE A 236 15.75 -1.72 8.02
CA PHE A 236 16.13 -1.11 6.75
C PHE A 236 17.48 -1.63 6.24
N ALA A 237 17.66 -1.61 4.93
CA ALA A 237 18.86 -2.13 4.28
C ALA A 237 20.10 -1.27 4.57
N ILE A 238 21.27 -1.86 4.38
CA ILE A 238 22.55 -1.16 4.30
C ILE A 238 22.95 -1.19 2.83
N SER A 239 23.26 -0.04 2.27
CA SER A 239 23.76 0.09 0.89
C SER A 239 25.17 -0.48 0.75
N ASP A 240 25.60 -0.75 -0.48
CA ASP A 240 26.92 -1.36 -0.78
C ASP A 240 28.10 -0.54 -0.24
N ASP A 241 27.94 0.77 -0.07
CA ASP A 241 28.94 1.67 0.50
C ASP A 241 28.95 1.71 2.04
N GLY A 242 28.11 0.89 2.68
CA GLY A 242 27.96 0.79 4.12
C GLY A 242 27.05 1.85 4.74
N SER A 243 26.48 2.75 3.94
CA SER A 243 25.49 3.72 4.42
C SER A 243 24.13 3.06 4.66
N ARG A 244 23.34 3.63 5.58
CA ARG A 244 21.98 3.16 5.83
C ARG A 244 21.08 3.59 4.68
N ASP A 245 20.42 2.63 4.05
CA ASP A 245 19.29 2.95 3.17
C ASP A 245 18.13 3.41 4.06
N THR A 246 17.60 4.60 3.78
CA THR A 246 16.57 5.18 4.62
C THR A 246 15.15 4.85 4.17
N ILE A 247 14.98 4.13 3.05
CA ILE A 247 13.65 3.82 2.48
C ILE A 247 13.44 2.35 2.16
N HIS A 248 14.47 1.61 1.73
CA HIS A 248 14.31 0.20 1.39
C HIS A 248 14.50 -0.69 2.63
N VAL A 249 13.55 -1.59 2.84
CA VAL A 249 13.61 -2.57 3.93
C VAL A 249 14.63 -3.66 3.67
N ASN A 250 15.20 -4.21 4.74
CA ASN A 250 15.95 -5.48 4.68
C ASN A 250 15.00 -6.68 4.83
N ASP A 251 15.53 -7.89 4.99
CA ASP A 251 14.73 -9.11 5.13
C ASP A 251 13.76 -9.08 6.33
N LEU A 252 14.14 -8.44 7.44
CA LEU A 252 13.30 -8.34 8.64
C LEU A 252 12.09 -7.43 8.35
N GLY A 253 12.32 -6.30 7.69
CA GLY A 253 11.25 -5.42 7.25
C GLY A 253 10.37 -6.08 6.17
N ALA A 254 10.97 -6.78 5.19
CA ALA A 254 10.23 -7.51 4.17
C ALA A 254 9.34 -8.62 4.78
N TYR A 255 9.83 -9.33 5.80
CA TYR A 255 9.05 -10.31 6.55
C TYR A 255 7.86 -9.67 7.27
N LEU A 256 8.07 -8.55 7.98
CA LEU A 256 6.98 -7.83 8.66
C LEU A 256 5.90 -7.35 7.67
N VAL A 257 6.30 -6.86 6.50
CA VAL A 257 5.37 -6.45 5.43
C VAL A 257 4.65 -7.67 4.83
N ALA A 258 5.34 -8.80 4.66
CA ALA A 258 4.73 -10.04 4.17
C ALA A 258 3.70 -10.61 5.15
N LEU A 259 3.96 -10.55 6.47
CA LEU A 259 2.97 -10.89 7.49
C LEU A 259 1.75 -9.98 7.43
N THR A 260 1.96 -8.67 7.22
CA THR A 260 0.87 -7.69 7.06
C THR A 260 -0.02 -8.05 5.88
N HIS A 261 0.59 -8.33 4.74
CA HIS A 261 -0.12 -8.80 3.55
C HIS A 261 -0.85 -10.12 3.81
N TYR A 262 -0.22 -11.09 4.48
CA TYR A 262 -0.85 -12.36 4.85
C TYR A 262 -2.11 -12.12 5.69
N ALA A 263 -2.01 -11.33 6.76
CA ALA A 263 -3.11 -11.08 7.67
C ALA A 263 -4.30 -10.41 6.96
N VAL A 264 -4.04 -9.41 6.11
CA VAL A 264 -5.09 -8.70 5.36
C VAL A 264 -5.69 -9.55 4.25
N LEU A 265 -4.86 -10.22 3.44
CA LEU A 265 -5.34 -10.96 2.27
C LEU A 265 -6.06 -12.24 2.67
N TYR A 266 -5.53 -12.96 3.67
CA TYR A 266 -6.09 -14.23 4.12
C TYR A 266 -7.06 -14.11 5.30
N HIS A 267 -7.14 -12.95 5.95
CA HIS A 267 -7.96 -12.73 7.14
C HIS A 267 -7.62 -13.72 8.26
N ARG A 268 -6.32 -13.94 8.49
CA ARG A 268 -5.82 -14.95 9.42
C ARG A 268 -4.79 -14.37 10.36
N ASP A 269 -4.87 -14.80 11.60
CA ASP A 269 -3.85 -14.56 12.61
C ASP A 269 -2.51 -15.20 12.14
N PRO A 270 -1.43 -14.41 11.97
CA PRO A 270 -0.12 -14.91 11.57
C PRO A 270 0.65 -15.58 12.73
N SER A 271 0.12 -15.63 13.95
CA SER A 271 0.79 -16.24 15.10
C SER A 271 1.18 -17.69 14.84
N GLY A 272 2.46 -17.99 15.05
CA GLY A 272 3.03 -19.34 14.86
C GLY A 272 3.41 -19.68 13.41
N LEU A 273 3.28 -18.75 12.46
CA LEU A 273 3.82 -18.92 11.12
C LEU A 273 5.35 -19.04 11.12
N PRO A 274 5.94 -19.70 10.10
CA PRO A 274 7.39 -19.77 9.96
C PRO A 274 8.00 -18.38 9.75
N TYR A 275 9.16 -18.14 10.36
CA TYR A 275 9.90 -16.88 10.28
C TYR A 275 11.30 -17.03 9.65
N ARG A 276 11.68 -18.26 9.27
CA ARG A 276 12.88 -18.56 8.49
C ARG A 276 12.44 -18.81 7.04
N LEU A 277 12.58 -17.79 6.21
CA LEU A 277 12.09 -17.77 4.84
C LEU A 277 13.26 -17.66 3.85
N GLN A 278 12.94 -17.83 2.57
CA GLN A 278 13.84 -17.54 1.46
C GLN A 278 13.48 -16.20 0.81
N ARG A 279 14.48 -15.54 0.24
CA ARG A 279 14.32 -14.41 -0.68
C ARG A 279 13.78 -14.87 -2.03
N ALA A 280 13.44 -13.94 -2.91
CA ALA A 280 12.87 -14.22 -4.22
C ALA A 280 13.82 -14.99 -5.15
N ASP A 281 15.13 -14.87 -4.95
CA ASP A 281 16.16 -15.59 -5.68
C ASP A 281 16.42 -17.02 -5.14
N GLY A 282 15.71 -17.41 -4.06
CA GLY A 282 15.87 -18.70 -3.39
C GLY A 282 16.99 -18.75 -2.35
N SER A 283 17.73 -17.66 -2.15
CA SER A 283 18.69 -17.58 -1.05
C SER A 283 17.98 -17.51 0.30
N THR A 284 18.65 -17.95 1.37
CA THR A 284 18.12 -17.83 2.74
C THR A 284 18.06 -16.36 3.14
N ALA A 285 16.90 -15.91 3.61
CA ALA A 285 16.72 -14.58 4.19
C ALA A 285 17.24 -14.54 5.64
N ASP A 286 17.75 -13.40 6.06
CA ASP A 286 18.06 -13.15 7.46
C ASP A 286 16.76 -13.16 8.27
N ALA A 287 16.68 -14.09 9.22
CA ALA A 287 15.47 -14.33 9.99
C ALA A 287 15.50 -13.57 11.32
N PRO A 288 14.37 -13.03 11.80
CA PRO A 288 14.27 -12.52 13.16
C PRO A 288 14.52 -13.65 14.18
N SER A 289 14.87 -13.28 15.41
CA SER A 289 14.84 -14.22 16.54
C SER A 289 13.42 -14.75 16.75
N ALA A 290 13.28 -15.87 17.47
CA ALA A 290 11.95 -16.41 17.77
C ALA A 290 11.07 -15.41 18.55
N GLU A 291 11.67 -14.64 19.45
CA GLU A 291 10.98 -13.60 20.21
C GLU A 291 10.54 -12.43 19.31
N ALA A 292 11.45 -11.93 18.46
CA ALA A 292 11.14 -10.87 17.51
C ALA A 292 10.04 -11.30 16.52
N ALA A 293 10.12 -12.53 16.01
CA ALA A 293 9.11 -13.10 15.12
C ALA A 293 7.72 -13.15 15.77
N ALA A 294 7.64 -13.62 17.02
CA ALA A 294 6.38 -13.67 17.75
C ALA A 294 5.80 -12.27 17.99
N LEU A 295 6.65 -11.29 18.31
CA LEU A 295 6.21 -9.90 18.47
C LEU A 295 5.71 -9.31 17.14
N MET A 296 6.43 -9.54 16.04
CA MET A 296 6.00 -9.09 14.70
C MET A 296 4.63 -9.65 14.33
N GLN A 297 4.42 -10.96 14.51
CA GLN A 297 3.14 -11.63 14.22
C GLN A 297 2.00 -11.08 15.07
N GLN A 298 2.22 -10.90 16.38
CA GLN A 298 1.23 -10.33 17.27
C GLN A 298 0.85 -8.91 16.86
N VAL A 299 1.83 -8.02 16.66
CA VAL A 299 1.60 -6.61 16.32
C VAL A 299 0.85 -6.48 15.00
N VAL A 300 1.22 -7.28 13.98
CA VAL A 300 0.51 -7.33 12.70
C VAL A 300 -0.99 -7.61 12.93
N TRP A 301 -1.32 -8.62 13.72
CA TRP A 301 -2.70 -9.01 13.95
C TRP A 301 -3.50 -7.96 14.71
N ASP A 302 -2.89 -7.34 15.72
CA ASP A 302 -3.51 -6.29 16.52
C ASP A 302 -3.81 -5.05 15.68
N VAL A 303 -2.86 -4.62 14.85
CA VAL A 303 -3.05 -3.45 13.96
C VAL A 303 -4.10 -3.73 12.90
N VAL A 304 -3.98 -4.84 12.17
CA VAL A 304 -4.89 -5.16 11.05
C VAL A 304 -6.35 -5.22 11.52
N ARG A 305 -6.63 -5.87 12.66
CA ARG A 305 -7.99 -5.94 13.21
C ARG A 305 -8.51 -4.62 13.75
N SER A 306 -7.63 -3.71 14.16
CA SER A 306 -8.03 -2.38 14.64
C SER A 306 -8.43 -1.42 13.51
N MET A 307 -8.16 -1.78 12.25
CA MET A 307 -8.36 -0.93 11.08
C MET A 307 -9.48 -1.46 10.18
N PRO A 308 -10.71 -0.90 10.25
CA PRO A 308 -11.85 -1.38 9.45
C PRO A 308 -11.62 -1.34 7.93
N ASP A 309 -10.81 -0.38 7.46
CA ASP A 309 -10.44 -0.25 6.05
C ASP A 309 -9.53 -1.38 5.55
N SER A 310 -8.94 -2.19 6.43
CA SER A 310 -8.29 -3.44 6.04
C SER A 310 -9.27 -4.50 5.51
N GLY A 311 -10.55 -4.38 5.86
CA GLY A 311 -11.59 -5.36 5.57
C GLY A 311 -11.55 -6.60 6.47
N VAL A 312 -10.60 -6.71 7.41
CA VAL A 312 -10.54 -7.80 8.40
C VAL A 312 -11.44 -7.46 9.59
N ALA A 313 -12.15 -8.47 10.13
CA ALA A 313 -13.00 -8.29 11.30
C ALA A 313 -12.17 -8.03 12.56
N GLY A 314 -12.60 -7.04 13.37
CA GLY A 314 -12.03 -6.70 14.68
C GLY A 314 -12.24 -7.78 15.74
#